data_AF-A0A958E6W0-F1
#
_entry.id   AF-A0A958E6W0-F1
#
_cell.length_a   1.000
_cell.length_b   1.000
_cell.length_c   1.000
_cell.angle_alpha   90.00
_cell.angle_beta   90.00
_cell.angle_gamma   90.00
#
_symmetry.space_group_name_H-M   'P 1'
#
loop_
_entity.id
_entity.type
_entity.pdbx_description
1 polymer ?
#
loop_
_entity_poly.entity_id
_entity_poly.type
_entity_poly.pdbx_seq_one_letter_code
_entity_poly.pdbx_strand_id
1 'polypeptide(L)'
;VFNDLTNIVNFYDRRGYNIDSDMITNASVVSFWGSAMSYQLIYQFFRTLAGKSSRFTPWQYRGFQLPNTSFYMNRAGLSYKIRSGYRWQEWRFPFALEHVFEGEKRTELSFGAEKSFGKTTPMIEATIGKRLELTLDMSYRQNNWLMFSGGYALYDQRNLHGERFIPSLENGPTYHEFYLKTSVIY
;
A
#
# COMPACT_ATOMS: atom_id res chain seq x y z
N VAL A 1 -4.19 -17.55 17.43
CA VAL A 1 -5.01 -16.32 17.36
C VAL A 1 -4.94 -15.50 18.66
N PHE A 2 -5.45 -15.97 19.81
CA PHE A 2 -5.37 -15.19 21.08
C PHE A 2 -3.93 -14.95 21.56
N ASN A 3 -3.06 -15.97 21.51
CA ASN A 3 -1.64 -15.82 21.87
C ASN A 3 -0.88 -14.85 20.95
N ASP A 4 -1.32 -14.68 19.71
CA ASP A 4 -0.63 -13.83 18.72
C ASP A 4 -0.90 -12.35 18.99
N LEU A 5 -2.15 -12.00 19.33
CA LEU A 5 -2.52 -10.63 19.71
C LEU A 5 -1.84 -10.21 21.02
N THR A 6 -1.78 -11.10 22.02
CA THR A 6 -1.08 -10.82 23.28
C THR A 6 0.41 -10.56 23.07
N ASN A 7 1.07 -11.30 22.18
CA ASN A 7 2.48 -11.07 21.84
C ASN A 7 2.70 -9.72 21.16
N ILE A 8 1.77 -9.30 20.30
CA ILE A 8 1.79 -8.00 19.62
C ILE A 8 1.60 -6.86 20.62
N VAL A 9 0.61 -6.96 21.51
CA VAL A 9 0.37 -5.97 22.58
C VAL A 9 1.61 -5.83 23.46
N ASN A 10 2.16 -6.94 23.94
CA ASN A 10 3.39 -6.95 24.74
C ASN A 10 4.59 -6.31 24.03
N PHE A 11 4.71 -6.45 22.70
CA PHE A 11 5.76 -5.83 21.92
C PHE A 11 5.64 -4.30 21.92
N TYR A 12 4.42 -3.78 21.80
CA TYR A 12 4.16 -2.34 21.81
C TYR A 12 4.22 -1.72 23.20
N ASP A 13 3.76 -2.43 24.23
CA ASP A 13 3.90 -2.00 25.63
C ASP A 13 5.37 -1.81 26.01
N ARG A 14 6.24 -2.74 25.58
CA ARG A 14 7.71 -2.63 25.78
C ARG A 14 8.32 -1.41 25.08
N ARG A 15 7.65 -0.85 24.07
CA ARG A 15 8.05 0.38 23.37
C ARG A 15 7.40 1.63 23.95
N GLY A 16 6.57 1.49 24.99
CA GLY A 16 5.87 2.59 25.64
C GLY A 16 4.62 3.06 24.91
N TYR A 17 4.08 2.27 23.98
CA TYR A 17 2.81 2.58 23.32
C TYR A 17 1.69 1.82 24.02
N ASN A 18 0.62 2.54 24.38
CA ASN A 18 -0.56 1.97 25.03
C ASN A 18 -1.52 1.41 23.97
N ILE A 19 -1.16 0.30 23.34
CA ILE A 19 -1.93 -0.35 22.28
C ILE A 19 -2.57 -1.62 22.83
N ASP A 20 -3.90 -1.68 22.87
CA ASP A 20 -4.65 -2.85 23.32
C ASP A 20 -5.31 -3.64 22.16
N SER A 21 -5.89 -4.79 22.49
CA SER A 21 -6.60 -5.64 21.53
C SER A 21 -7.86 -4.99 20.94
N ASP A 22 -8.51 -4.11 21.69
CA ASP A 22 -9.76 -3.47 21.28
C ASP A 22 -9.48 -2.42 20.22
N MET A 23 -8.38 -1.68 20.35
CA MET A 23 -7.88 -0.75 19.33
C MET A 23 -7.56 -1.48 18.01
N ILE A 24 -6.87 -2.62 18.08
CA ILE A 24 -6.56 -3.44 16.89
C ILE A 24 -7.85 -3.94 16.23
N THR A 25 -8.80 -4.42 17.03
CA THR A 25 -10.09 -4.93 16.55
C THR A 25 -10.91 -3.83 15.92
N ASN A 26 -11.06 -2.69 16.59
CA ASN A 26 -11.78 -1.52 16.09
C ASN A 26 -11.15 -1.01 14.79
N ALA A 27 -9.81 -0.96 14.70
CA ALA A 27 -9.13 -0.50 13.50
C ALA A 27 -9.29 -1.45 12.32
N SER A 28 -9.35 -2.76 12.59
CA SER A 28 -9.67 -3.76 11.59
C SER A 28 -11.10 -3.60 11.07
N VAL A 29 -12.07 -3.37 11.97
CA VAL A 29 -13.48 -3.12 11.61
C VAL A 29 -13.63 -1.84 10.79
N VAL A 30 -13.02 -0.73 11.23
CA VAL A 30 -13.03 0.55 10.49
C VAL A 30 -12.43 0.38 9.09
N SER A 31 -11.30 -0.33 8.97
CA SER A 31 -10.70 -0.58 7.67
C SER A 31 -11.56 -1.44 6.77
N PHE A 32 -12.19 -2.48 7.33
CA PHE A 32 -13.11 -3.34 6.59
C PHE A 32 -14.28 -2.54 6.00
N TRP A 33 -14.98 -1.75 6.83
CA TRP A 33 -16.12 -0.95 6.38
C TRP A 33 -15.75 0.28 5.55
N GLY A 34 -14.55 0.84 5.77
CA GLY A 34 -14.03 1.98 5.03
C GLY A 34 -13.34 1.62 3.71
N SER A 35 -13.31 0.34 3.30
CA SER A 35 -12.60 -0.12 2.11
C SER A 35 -13.56 -0.62 1.04
N ALA A 36 -13.54 0.02 -0.13
CA ALA A 36 -14.33 -0.39 -1.29
C ALA A 36 -14.03 -1.84 -1.71
N MET A 37 -12.79 -2.30 -1.53
CA MET A 37 -12.37 -3.68 -1.82
C MET A 37 -13.14 -4.70 -0.99
N SER A 38 -13.48 -4.41 0.27
CA SER A 38 -14.28 -5.31 1.12
C SER A 38 -15.66 -5.56 0.53
N TYR A 39 -16.34 -4.49 0.10
CA TYR A 39 -17.65 -4.59 -0.54
C TYR A 39 -17.56 -5.27 -1.90
N GLN A 40 -16.49 -5.01 -2.65
CA GLN A 40 -16.26 -5.67 -3.93
C GLN A 40 -16.07 -7.19 -3.75
N LEU A 41 -15.34 -7.62 -2.71
CA LEU A 41 -15.19 -9.04 -2.38
C LEU A 41 -16.55 -9.68 -2.06
N ILE A 42 -17.36 -9.06 -1.21
CA ILE A 42 -18.71 -9.53 -0.87
C ILE A 42 -19.58 -9.62 -2.13
N TYR A 43 -19.58 -8.58 -2.97
CA TYR A 43 -20.34 -8.55 -4.21
C TYR A 43 -19.92 -9.66 -5.18
N GLN A 44 -18.62 -9.89 -5.36
CA GLN A 44 -18.12 -10.95 -6.25
C GLN A 44 -18.38 -12.36 -5.70
N PHE A 45 -18.33 -12.53 -4.37
CA PHE A 45 -18.71 -13.78 -3.72
C PHE A 45 -20.15 -14.17 -4.06
N PHE A 46 -21.12 -13.26 -3.86
CA PHE A 46 -22.52 -13.52 -4.21
C PHE A 46 -22.74 -13.73 -5.71
N ARG A 47 -22.01 -13.01 -6.57
CA ARG A 47 -22.06 -13.26 -8.02
C ARG A 47 -21.59 -14.66 -8.39
N THR A 48 -20.53 -15.14 -7.76
CA THR A 48 -19.97 -16.46 -8.00
C THR A 48 -20.95 -17.55 -7.54
N LEU A 49 -21.57 -17.37 -6.37
CA LEU A 49 -22.64 -18.26 -5.89
C LEU A 49 -23.84 -18.31 -6.84
N ALA A 50 -24.16 -17.19 -7.49
CA ALA A 50 -25.21 -17.11 -8.50
C ALA A 50 -24.78 -17.63 -9.89
N GLY A 51 -23.65 -18.32 -10.00
CA GLY A 51 -23.15 -18.90 -11.25
C GLY A 51 -22.63 -17.89 -12.28
N LYS A 52 -22.39 -16.63 -11.87
CA LYS A 52 -21.84 -15.59 -12.77
C LYS A 52 -20.32 -15.59 -12.72
N SER A 53 -19.69 -15.23 -13.84
CA SER A 53 -18.24 -15.02 -13.87
C SER A 53 -17.81 -13.93 -12.89
N SER A 54 -16.73 -14.20 -12.16
CA SER A 54 -16.08 -13.25 -11.27
C SER A 54 -15.03 -12.46 -12.06
N ARG A 55 -15.05 -11.14 -11.91
CA ARG A 55 -13.99 -10.25 -12.42
C ARG A 55 -13.69 -9.21 -11.37
N PHE A 56 -12.46 -9.20 -10.87
CA PHE A 56 -12.06 -8.29 -9.81
C PHE A 56 -11.51 -7.00 -10.41
N THR A 57 -12.39 -6.02 -10.62
CA THR A 57 -12.00 -4.68 -11.08
C THR A 57 -12.37 -3.65 -10.01
N PRO A 58 -11.41 -2.84 -9.52
CA PRO A 58 -11.69 -1.77 -8.56
C PRO A 58 -12.88 -0.92 -9.00
N TRP A 59 -13.85 -0.73 -8.11
CA TRP A 59 -14.99 0.16 -8.37
C TRP A 59 -14.53 1.58 -8.61
N GLN A 60 -15.15 2.23 -9.59
CA GLN A 60 -14.77 3.57 -10.06
C GLN A 60 -16.00 4.46 -10.21
N TYR A 61 -15.84 5.74 -9.88
CA TYR A 61 -16.80 6.80 -10.11
C TYR A 61 -16.11 7.98 -10.81
N ARG A 62 -16.54 8.33 -12.03
CA ARG A 62 -15.96 9.43 -12.83
C ARG A 62 -14.43 9.39 -12.95
N GLY A 63 -13.86 8.19 -13.10
CA GLY A 63 -12.41 7.97 -13.20
C GLY A 63 -11.68 7.84 -11.86
N PHE A 64 -12.30 8.20 -10.73
CA PHE A 64 -11.75 7.94 -9.40
C PHE A 64 -12.04 6.52 -8.96
N GLN A 65 -11.02 5.80 -8.51
CA GLN A 65 -11.17 4.54 -7.80
C GLN A 65 -11.72 4.83 -6.40
N LEU A 66 -12.73 4.08 -5.99
CA LEU A 66 -13.22 4.19 -4.62
C LEU A 66 -12.09 3.84 -3.63
N PRO A 67 -12.00 4.54 -2.49
CA PRO A 67 -10.89 4.39 -1.57
C PRO A 67 -10.87 3.00 -0.94
N ASN A 68 -9.66 2.46 -0.80
CA ASN A 68 -9.38 1.25 -0.07
C ASN A 68 -8.64 1.60 1.20
N THR A 69 -9.25 1.31 2.34
CA THR A 69 -8.65 1.53 3.66
C THR A 69 -8.05 0.22 4.15
N SER A 70 -6.85 0.30 4.69
CA SER A 70 -6.15 -0.84 5.28
C SER A 70 -5.60 -0.44 6.64
N PHE A 71 -5.70 -1.35 7.59
CA PHE A 71 -5.06 -1.24 8.88
C PHE A 71 -3.86 -2.18 8.92
N TYR A 72 -2.76 -1.72 9.49
CA TYR A 72 -1.63 -2.58 9.82
C TYR A 72 -0.77 -1.97 10.92
N MET A 73 0.13 -2.81 11.40
CA MET A 73 1.07 -2.54 12.47
C MET A 73 2.45 -2.26 11.87
N ASN A 74 3.10 -1.18 12.31
CA ASN A 74 4.48 -0.86 11.95
C ASN A 74 5.30 -0.54 13.21
N ARG A 75 6.58 -0.19 13.03
CA ARG A 75 7.48 0.11 14.16
C ARG A 75 7.04 1.34 14.96
N ALA A 76 6.42 2.31 14.30
CA ALA A 76 5.90 3.54 14.91
C ALA A 76 4.56 3.33 15.64
N GLY A 77 3.81 2.26 15.32
CA GLY A 77 2.57 1.90 16.01
C GLY A 77 1.48 1.40 15.06
N LEU A 78 0.24 1.73 15.39
CA LEU A 78 -0.94 1.35 14.59
C LEU A 78 -1.22 2.38 13.50
N SER A 79 -1.41 1.92 12.27
CA SER A 79 -1.57 2.80 11.11
C SER A 79 -2.79 2.47 10.26
N TYR A 80 -3.41 3.51 9.73
CA TYR A 80 -4.32 3.40 8.60
C TYR A 80 -3.61 3.83 7.33
N LYS A 81 -3.86 3.11 6.23
CA LYS A 81 -3.49 3.54 4.88
C LYS A 81 -4.71 3.52 3.99
N ILE A 82 -5.07 4.70 3.48
CA ILE A 82 -6.13 4.91 2.51
C ILE A 82 -5.47 5.04 1.14
N ARG A 83 -5.87 4.22 0.18
CA ARG A 83 -5.36 4.23 -1.20
C ARG A 83 -6.50 4.49 -2.16
N SER A 84 -6.25 5.30 -3.16
CA SER A 84 -7.15 5.53 -4.27
C SER A 84 -6.31 5.89 -5.50
N GLY A 85 -6.97 6.22 -6.60
CA GLY A 85 -6.29 6.65 -7.80
C GLY A 85 -7.28 7.22 -8.80
N TYR A 86 -6.77 8.09 -9.66
CA TYR A 86 -7.54 8.64 -10.77
C TYR A 86 -7.05 8.05 -12.09
N ARG A 87 -7.97 7.67 -12.97
CA ARG A 87 -7.66 7.19 -14.32
C ARG A 87 -8.17 8.17 -15.36
N TRP A 88 -7.28 8.58 -16.26
CA TRP A 88 -7.62 9.42 -17.39
C TRP A 88 -6.93 8.90 -18.65
N GLN A 89 -7.71 8.30 -19.56
CA GLN A 89 -7.18 7.61 -20.74
C GLN A 89 -6.13 6.55 -20.35
N GLU A 90 -4.91 6.65 -20.88
CA GLU A 90 -3.77 5.78 -20.61
C GLU A 90 -3.02 6.14 -19.31
N TRP A 91 -3.37 7.28 -18.69
CA TRP A 91 -2.76 7.74 -17.45
C TRP A 91 -3.48 7.17 -16.23
N ARG A 92 -2.69 6.86 -15.21
CA ARG A 92 -3.16 6.54 -13.86
C ARG A 92 -2.38 7.36 -12.86
N PHE A 93 -3.10 7.94 -11.90
CA PHE A 93 -2.56 8.77 -10.85
C PHE A 93 -2.88 8.12 -9.51
N PRO A 94 -2.07 7.13 -9.06
CA PRO A 94 -2.25 6.55 -7.74
C PRO A 94 -1.95 7.59 -6.66
N PHE A 95 -2.70 7.54 -5.56
CA PHE A 95 -2.39 8.30 -4.37
C PHE A 95 -2.75 7.52 -3.11
N ALA A 96 -2.01 7.78 -2.04
CA ALA A 96 -2.23 7.15 -0.75
C ALA A 96 -1.97 8.13 0.39
N LEU A 97 -2.72 7.98 1.46
CA LEU A 97 -2.50 8.62 2.75
C LEU A 97 -2.26 7.54 3.79
N GLU A 98 -1.13 7.60 4.47
CA GLU A 98 -0.80 6.74 5.60
C GLU A 98 -0.71 7.58 6.87
N HIS A 99 -1.35 7.13 7.95
CA HIS A 99 -1.36 7.83 9.23
C HIS A 99 -1.22 6.86 10.40
N VAL A 100 -0.22 7.09 11.25
CA VAL A 100 -0.05 6.40 12.53
C VAL A 100 -0.98 7.04 13.54
N PHE A 101 -2.11 6.38 13.80
CA PHE A 101 -3.14 6.90 14.70
C PHE A 101 -2.90 6.51 16.15
N GLU A 102 -2.06 5.50 16.44
CA GLU A 102 -1.63 5.13 17.80
C GLU A 102 -0.14 4.80 17.84
N GLY A 103 0.58 5.26 18.86
CA GLY A 103 2.06 5.29 18.90
C GLY A 103 2.66 6.62 18.44
N GLU A 104 3.80 6.60 17.74
CA GLU A 104 4.47 7.80 17.25
C GLU A 104 3.71 8.42 16.06
N LYS A 105 2.93 9.47 16.34
CA LYS A 105 2.06 10.13 15.35
C LYS A 105 2.88 10.63 14.15
N ARG A 106 2.60 10.06 12.98
CA ARG A 106 3.22 10.40 11.69
C ARG A 106 2.18 10.27 10.59
N THR A 107 2.36 11.06 9.53
CA THR A 107 1.50 11.04 8.35
C THR A 107 2.36 11.10 7.10
N GLU A 108 2.02 10.29 6.10
CA GLU A 108 2.68 10.27 4.80
C GLU A 108 1.66 10.34 3.69
N LEU A 109 1.97 11.13 2.67
CA LEU A 109 1.19 11.23 1.45
C LEU A 109 2.05 10.71 0.29
N SER A 110 1.53 9.73 -0.44
CA SER A 110 2.14 9.25 -1.67
C SER A 110 1.29 9.69 -2.85
N PHE A 111 1.92 10.17 -3.92
CA PHE A 111 1.28 10.47 -5.20
C PHE A 111 2.18 10.02 -6.33
N GLY A 112 1.59 9.40 -7.35
CA GLY A 112 2.32 8.97 -8.52
C GLY A 112 1.60 9.24 -9.82
N ALA A 113 2.31 8.99 -10.92
CA ALA A 113 1.80 9.00 -12.27
C ALA A 113 2.39 7.81 -13.03
N GLU A 114 1.50 7.04 -13.67
CA GLU A 114 1.80 5.92 -14.54
C GLU A 114 1.17 6.18 -15.90
N LYS A 115 1.89 5.87 -16.98
CA LYS A 115 1.31 5.89 -18.32
C LYS A 115 1.65 4.62 -19.09
N SER A 116 0.67 4.02 -19.74
CA SER A 116 0.88 2.88 -20.62
C SER A 116 1.21 3.32 -22.05
N PHE A 117 2.36 2.90 -22.57
CA PHE A 117 2.80 3.07 -23.95
C PHE A 117 2.95 1.70 -24.63
N GLY A 118 1.84 1.14 -25.11
CA GLY A 118 1.83 -0.19 -25.72
C GLY A 118 2.31 -1.28 -24.74
N LYS A 119 3.53 -1.80 -24.95
CA LYS A 119 4.14 -2.80 -24.08
C LYS A 119 4.85 -2.21 -22.86
N THR A 120 5.12 -0.91 -22.85
CA THR A 120 5.92 -0.26 -21.80
C THR A 120 5.04 0.56 -20.87
N THR A 121 5.40 0.64 -19.60
CA THR A 121 4.67 1.41 -18.60
C THR A 121 5.65 2.05 -17.62
N PRO A 122 6.11 3.29 -17.88
CA PRO A 122 6.82 4.08 -16.89
C PRO A 122 5.88 4.55 -15.78
N MET A 123 6.43 4.64 -14.57
CA MET A 123 5.77 5.16 -13.39
C MET A 123 6.77 6.00 -12.57
N ILE A 124 6.27 7.07 -11.99
CA ILE A 124 6.96 7.88 -10.99
C ILE A 124 6.05 8.01 -9.78
N GLU A 125 6.60 7.86 -8.58
CA GLU A 125 5.89 8.06 -7.32
C GLU A 125 6.75 8.88 -6.37
N ALA A 126 6.14 9.87 -5.72
CA ALA A 126 6.75 10.63 -4.65
C ALA A 126 5.99 10.35 -3.35
N THR A 127 6.73 10.09 -2.27
CA THR A 127 6.17 10.00 -0.92
C THR A 127 6.69 11.14 -0.06
N ILE A 128 5.76 11.90 0.52
CA ILE A 128 5.98 13.08 1.34
C ILE A 128 5.63 12.70 2.78
N GLY A 129 6.66 12.60 3.63
CA GLY A 129 6.54 12.37 5.06
C GLY A 129 7.44 13.33 5.84
N LYS A 130 8.26 12.79 6.75
CA LYS A 130 9.34 13.58 7.37
C LYS A 130 10.41 13.98 6.35
N ARG A 131 10.58 13.21 5.29
CA ARG A 131 11.46 13.48 4.14
C ARG A 131 10.74 13.17 2.83
N LEU A 132 11.30 13.63 1.73
CA LEU A 132 10.84 13.29 0.39
C LEU A 132 11.50 11.98 -0.07
N GLU A 133 10.68 11.04 -0.50
CA GLU A 133 11.11 9.83 -1.21
C GLU A 133 10.65 9.88 -2.65
N LEU A 134 11.41 9.22 -3.53
CA LEU A 134 11.12 9.14 -4.96
C LEU A 134 11.33 7.72 -5.44
N THR A 135 10.36 7.21 -6.19
CA THR A 135 10.45 5.93 -6.90
C THR A 135 10.22 6.17 -8.39
N LEU A 136 11.07 5.56 -9.20
CA LEU A 136 11.00 5.54 -10.66
C LEU A 136 10.95 4.09 -11.10
N ASP A 137 9.91 3.74 -11.85
CA ASP A 137 9.65 2.39 -12.32
C ASP A 137 9.45 2.38 -13.83
N MET A 138 9.87 1.28 -14.46
CA MET A 138 9.54 0.99 -15.85
C MET A 138 9.21 -0.49 -15.97
N SER A 139 8.00 -0.77 -16.46
CA SER A 139 7.56 -2.14 -16.76
C SER A 139 7.49 -2.36 -18.27
N TYR A 140 7.83 -3.57 -18.71
CA TYR A 140 7.75 -4.03 -20.10
C TYR A 140 7.03 -5.37 -20.16
N ARG A 141 5.88 -5.39 -20.83
CA ARG A 141 5.07 -6.60 -21.07
C ARG A 141 5.54 -7.28 -22.34
N GLN A 142 6.27 -8.38 -22.20
CA GLN A 142 6.74 -9.16 -23.35
C GLN A 142 5.55 -9.79 -24.10
N ASN A 143 4.64 -10.41 -23.35
CA ASN A 143 3.44 -11.08 -23.83
C ASN A 143 2.36 -11.10 -22.73
N ASN A 144 1.22 -11.78 -22.97
CA ASN A 144 0.09 -11.74 -22.03
C ASN A 144 0.35 -12.40 -20.67
N TRP A 145 1.43 -13.18 -20.55
CA TRP A 145 1.76 -13.95 -19.35
C TRP A 145 3.08 -13.54 -18.69
N LEU A 146 3.91 -12.70 -19.33
CA LEU A 146 5.22 -12.31 -18.82
C LEU A 146 5.43 -10.80 -18.87
N MET A 147 5.90 -10.24 -17.75
CA MET A 147 6.30 -8.85 -17.61
C MET A 147 7.65 -8.75 -16.89
N PHE A 148 8.51 -7.87 -17.40
CA PHE A 148 9.74 -7.46 -16.74
C PHE A 148 9.55 -6.06 -16.19
N SER A 149 10.03 -5.79 -14.99
CA SER A 149 9.98 -4.47 -14.38
C SER A 149 11.32 -4.13 -13.76
N GLY A 150 11.73 -2.89 -13.86
CA GLY A 150 12.94 -2.39 -13.22
C GLY A 150 12.69 -1.00 -12.68
N GLY A 151 13.41 -0.64 -11.62
CA GLY A 151 13.22 0.65 -11.00
C GLY A 151 14.38 1.09 -10.14
N TYR A 152 14.30 2.36 -9.76
CA TYR A 152 15.18 3.02 -8.82
C TYR A 152 14.32 3.66 -7.74
N ALA A 153 14.70 3.49 -6.48
CA ALA A 153 14.03 4.12 -5.37
C ALA A 153 15.02 4.82 -4.43
N LEU A 154 14.59 5.97 -3.93
CA LEU A 154 15.24 6.74 -2.88
C LEU A 154 14.35 6.68 -1.64
N TYR A 155 14.83 5.99 -0.61
CA TYR A 155 14.13 5.82 0.66
C TYR A 155 14.78 6.61 1.79
N ASP A 156 14.00 7.04 2.77
CA ASP A 156 14.50 7.64 3.99
C ASP A 156 13.87 6.95 5.21
N GLN A 157 14.69 6.49 6.13
CA GLN A 157 14.27 5.75 7.31
C GLN A 157 13.43 6.58 8.29
N ARG A 158 13.37 7.90 8.14
CA ARG A 158 12.46 8.74 8.94
C ARG A 158 11.02 8.67 8.45
N ASN A 159 10.82 8.12 7.25
CA ASN A 159 9.51 7.83 6.69
C ASN A 159 9.09 6.39 6.99
N LEU A 160 7.79 6.16 7.24
CA LEU A 160 7.18 4.86 7.43
C LEU A 160 7.42 3.95 6.23
N HIS A 161 7.40 4.51 5.02
CA HIS A 161 7.77 3.79 3.81
C HIS A 161 9.23 3.32 3.85
N GLY A 162 10.22 4.21 3.98
CA GLY A 162 11.62 3.82 4.07
C GLY A 162 11.96 2.89 5.25
N GLU A 163 11.30 3.03 6.41
CA GLU A 163 11.48 2.10 7.56
C GLU A 163 11.22 0.63 7.21
N ARG A 164 10.37 0.36 6.21
CA ARG A 164 10.03 -1.00 5.77
C ARG A 164 11.02 -1.56 4.76
N PHE A 165 11.68 -0.72 3.98
CA PHE A 165 12.56 -1.14 2.89
C PHE A 165 14.04 -1.06 3.23
N ILE A 166 14.44 -0.31 4.25
CA ILE A 166 15.85 -0.18 4.66
C ILE A 166 16.20 -1.30 5.66
N PRO A 167 17.04 -2.29 5.30
CA PRO A 167 17.36 -3.43 6.15
C PRO A 167 18.37 -3.11 7.26
N SER A 168 19.27 -2.14 7.04
CA SER A 168 20.33 -1.74 7.98
C SER A 168 20.64 -0.25 7.90
N LEU A 169 21.12 0.32 9.01
CA LEU A 169 21.43 1.75 9.18
C LEU A 169 22.92 2.07 9.14
N GLU A 170 23.76 1.07 8.85
CA GLU A 170 25.23 1.23 8.87
C GLU A 170 25.71 2.38 7.97
N ASN A 171 24.99 2.67 6.88
CA ASN A 171 25.36 3.68 5.89
C ASN A 171 24.51 4.98 5.95
N GLY A 172 23.75 5.17 7.03
CA GLY A 172 22.93 6.36 7.25
C GLY A 172 21.43 6.20 6.97
N PRO A 173 20.65 7.29 7.11
CA PRO A 173 19.19 7.23 7.09
C PRO A 173 18.58 7.22 5.68
N THR A 174 19.37 7.50 4.65
CA THR A 174 18.91 7.56 3.25
C THR A 174 19.49 6.38 2.48
N TYR A 175 18.66 5.71 1.68
CA TYR A 175 19.03 4.50 0.96
C TYR A 175 18.62 4.58 -0.50
N HIS A 176 19.51 4.11 -1.37
CA HIS A 176 19.30 4.06 -2.81
C HIS A 176 19.17 2.59 -3.22
N GLU A 177 18.09 2.24 -3.88
CA GLU A 177 17.84 0.88 -4.33
C GLU A 177 17.63 0.83 -5.84
N PHE A 178 18.30 -0.13 -6.49
CA PHE A 178 17.98 -0.55 -7.84
C PHE A 178 17.43 -1.97 -7.78
N TYR A 179 16.33 -2.21 -8.48
CA TYR A 179 15.73 -3.55 -8.52
C TYR A 179 15.27 -3.93 -9.92
N LEU A 180 15.21 -5.25 -10.12
CA LEU A 180 14.66 -5.89 -11.29
C LEU A 180 13.69 -6.98 -10.83
N LYS A 181 12.54 -7.08 -11.49
CA LYS A 181 11.45 -7.99 -11.18
C LYS A 181 11.00 -8.68 -12.46
N THR A 182 10.71 -9.98 -12.35
CA THR A 182 10.04 -10.74 -13.41
C THR A 182 8.72 -11.23 -12.84
N SER A 183 7.63 -10.93 -13.53
CA SER A 183 6.26 -11.20 -13.08
C SER A 183 5.55 -12.09 -14.09
N VAL A 184 4.94 -13.17 -13.61
CA VAL A 184 4.05 -14.02 -14.40
C VAL A 184 2.60 -13.57 -14.17
N ILE A 185 1.88 -13.28 -15.26
CA ILE A 185 0.50 -12.80 -15.25
C ILE A 185 -0.41 -13.97 -15.63
N TYR A 186 -1.40 -14.28 -14.78
CA TYR A 186 -2.39 -15.33 -14.99
C TYR A 186 -3.81 -14.77 -14.96
#